data_AF-A0A540KZ25-F1
#
_entry.id   AF-A0A540KZ25-F1
#
_cell.length_a   1.000
_cell.length_b   1.000
_cell.length_c   1.000
_cell.angle_alpha   90.00
_cell.angle_beta   90.00
_cell.angle_gamma   90.00
#
_symmetry.space_group_name_H-M   'P 1'
#
loop_
_entity.id
_entity.type
_entity.pdbx_description
1 polymer ?
#
loop_
_entity_poly.entity_id
_entity_poly.type
_entity_poly.pdbx_seq_one_letter_code
_entity_poly.pdbx_strand_id
1 'polypeptide(L)'
;MDCAIDLVKLDASIKLADTGDVIACEREEREKLETIPKDTAIAFASKSGSISDHSGNDIEDLGFEVLDGLWLSESNVAFKEVKSVENFNVLVNGLNINSEFSKHLLTKSKRFKEARLEKEQAEEEMRSLEAKLLVVKDAINMLDSEIESLNTSLEKLEHMFQEVAKAPW
;
A
#
# COMPACT_ATOMS: atom_id res chain seq x y z
N MET A 1 -1.08 27.97 -10.17
CA MET A 1 -0.20 27.73 -9.01
C MET A 1 0.54 26.46 -9.33
N ASP A 2 1.79 26.59 -9.75
CA ASP A 2 2.62 25.46 -10.15
C ASP A 2 3.12 24.76 -8.90
N CYS A 3 2.58 23.57 -8.62
CA CYS A 3 3.10 22.71 -7.56
C CYS A 3 4.34 21.99 -8.08
N ALA A 4 5.48 22.70 -8.08
CA ALA A 4 6.78 22.08 -8.19
C ALA A 4 7.04 21.30 -6.89
N ILE A 5 7.01 19.97 -6.96
CA ILE A 5 7.47 19.10 -5.88
C ILE A 5 8.98 19.01 -6.06
N ASP A 6 9.73 19.67 -5.17
CA ASP A 6 11.18 19.57 -5.16
C ASP A 6 11.60 18.11 -4.95
N LEU A 7 12.28 17.57 -5.97
CA LEU A 7 12.84 16.24 -5.99
C LEU A 7 14.03 16.18 -5.01
N VAL A 8 13.78 15.69 -3.80
CA VAL A 8 14.84 15.50 -2.80
C VAL A 8 15.72 14.33 -3.24
N LYS A 9 16.94 14.62 -3.73
CA LYS A 9 17.98 13.61 -3.97
C LYS A 9 18.56 13.17 -2.62
N LEU A 10 18.31 11.92 -2.24
CA LEU A 10 18.96 11.28 -1.11
C LEU A 10 20.20 10.53 -1.61
N ASP A 11 21.39 11.05 -1.32
CA ASP A 11 22.65 10.39 -1.67
C ASP A 11 22.97 9.32 -0.62
N ALA A 12 22.74 8.05 -0.97
CA ALA A 12 23.04 6.93 -0.10
C ALA A 12 24.54 6.60 -0.18
N SER A 13 25.34 7.17 0.72
CA SER A 13 26.72 6.75 0.92
C SER A 13 26.75 5.41 1.68
N ILE A 14 26.55 4.31 0.96
CA ILE A 14 26.84 2.96 1.50
C ILE A 14 28.35 2.75 1.40
N LYS A 15 29.02 2.74 2.56
CA LYS A 15 30.41 2.29 2.65
C LYS A 15 30.45 0.78 2.42
N LEU A 16 30.94 0.40 1.23
CA LEU A 16 31.20 -0.98 0.84
C LEU A 16 32.36 -1.52 1.68
N ALA A 17 32.11 -2.58 2.46
CA ALA A 17 33.15 -3.45 2.98
C ALA A 17 33.47 -4.50 1.92
N ASP A 18 34.75 -4.58 1.61
CA ASP A 18 35.43 -5.40 0.60
C ASP A 18 35.17 -6.91 0.80
N THR A 19 34.85 -7.62 -0.29
CA THR A 19 35.36 -8.97 -0.65
C THR A 19 34.65 -9.47 -1.93
N GLY A 20 35.40 -9.60 -3.03
CA GLY A 20 35.28 -10.78 -3.91
C GLY A 20 34.38 -10.69 -5.15
N ASP A 21 34.79 -9.85 -6.10
CA ASP A 21 35.08 -10.17 -7.52
C ASP A 21 34.02 -10.79 -8.48
N VAL A 22 34.11 -10.35 -9.76
CA VAL A 22 33.61 -10.96 -11.02
C VAL A 22 32.10 -10.74 -11.34
N ILE A 23 31.62 -10.16 -12.46
CA ILE A 23 32.14 -9.70 -13.78
C ILE A 23 31.10 -8.71 -14.37
N ALA A 24 31.58 -7.75 -15.15
CA ALA A 24 30.78 -6.83 -15.97
C ALA A 24 30.01 -7.55 -17.08
N CYS A 25 28.86 -7.01 -17.53
CA CYS A 25 28.49 -7.16 -18.94
C CYS A 25 27.51 -6.10 -19.43
N GLU A 26 27.64 -5.87 -20.73
CA GLU A 26 27.29 -4.67 -21.48
C GLU A 26 25.84 -4.68 -22.02
N ARG A 27 25.59 -3.64 -22.80
CA ARG A 27 24.40 -3.18 -23.51
C ARG A 27 23.77 -4.18 -24.51
N GLU A 28 22.43 -4.09 -24.60
CA GLU A 28 21.49 -4.27 -25.75
C GLU A 28 21.58 -5.53 -26.62
N GLU A 29 20.51 -6.34 -26.66
CA GLU A 29 19.98 -6.89 -27.91
C GLU A 29 18.45 -6.99 -27.86
N ARG A 30 17.79 -6.47 -28.92
CA ARG A 30 16.35 -6.60 -29.16
C ARG A 30 16.07 -8.00 -29.70
N GLU A 31 15.29 -8.79 -28.98
CA GLU A 31 14.81 -10.07 -29.51
C GLU A 31 13.79 -9.84 -30.64
N LYS A 32 14.13 -10.45 -31.79
CA LYS A 32 13.34 -10.51 -33.02
C LYS A 32 12.19 -11.50 -32.82
N LEU A 33 10.97 -11.00 -32.71
CA LEU A 33 9.78 -11.85 -32.76
C LEU A 33 9.65 -12.46 -34.16
N GLU A 34 9.85 -13.76 -34.26
CA GLU A 34 9.61 -14.54 -35.47
C GLU A 34 8.10 -14.64 -35.76
N THR A 35 7.72 -14.31 -36.98
CA THR A 35 6.42 -14.61 -37.58
C THR A 35 6.26 -16.12 -37.77
N ILE A 36 5.26 -16.72 -37.11
CA ILE A 36 4.83 -18.11 -37.34
C ILE A 36 3.58 -18.11 -38.24
N PRO A 37 3.42 -19.10 -39.15
CA PRO A 37 2.62 -18.97 -40.37
C PRO A 37 1.11 -18.85 -40.17
N LYS A 38 0.49 -17.99 -40.98
CA LYS A 38 -0.93 -18.11 -41.32
C LYS A 38 -1.06 -19.39 -42.15
N ASP A 39 -1.80 -20.37 -41.63
CA ASP A 39 -2.69 -21.25 -42.41
C ASP A 39 -3.26 -22.34 -41.49
N THR A 40 -4.46 -22.10 -40.96
CA THR A 40 -5.37 -23.20 -40.63
C THR A 40 -6.79 -22.71 -40.82
N ALA A 41 -7.37 -23.03 -41.98
CA ALA A 41 -8.81 -22.94 -42.18
C ALA A 41 -9.47 -24.00 -41.30
N ILE A 42 -10.12 -23.59 -40.21
CA ILE A 42 -10.92 -24.48 -39.37
C ILE A 42 -12.37 -24.32 -39.78
N ALA A 43 -12.90 -25.37 -40.40
CA ALA A 43 -14.32 -25.50 -40.69
C ALA A 43 -15.09 -25.69 -39.40
N PHE A 44 -16.02 -24.79 -39.09
CA PHE A 44 -16.94 -24.95 -37.97
C PHE A 44 -18.18 -25.72 -38.41
N ALA A 45 -18.21 -27.01 -38.07
CA ALA A 45 -19.44 -27.78 -38.06
C ALA A 45 -20.11 -27.60 -36.69
N SER A 46 -20.98 -26.61 -36.57
CA SER A 46 -21.95 -26.58 -35.47
C SER A 46 -22.96 -27.70 -35.71
N LYS A 47 -22.85 -28.81 -34.97
CA LYS A 47 -23.95 -29.78 -34.91
C LYS A 47 -25.13 -29.12 -34.20
N SER A 48 -26.05 -28.61 -34.99
CA SER A 48 -27.43 -28.33 -34.60
C SER A 48 -28.08 -29.65 -34.16
N GLY A 49 -28.28 -29.78 -32.85
CA GLY A 49 -29.15 -30.80 -32.27
C GLY A 49 -30.56 -30.24 -32.16
N SER A 50 -31.47 -30.77 -32.97
CA SER A 50 -32.91 -30.54 -32.87
C SER A 50 -33.42 -31.03 -31.51
N ILE A 51 -34.02 -30.12 -30.73
CA ILE A 51 -35.10 -30.46 -29.80
C ILE A 51 -36.26 -29.54 -30.15
N SER A 52 -37.30 -30.17 -30.68
CA SER A 52 -38.56 -29.56 -31.07
C SER A 52 -39.43 -29.29 -29.84
N ASP A 53 -40.38 -28.37 -30.04
CA ASP A 53 -41.72 -28.36 -29.47
C ASP A 53 -42.07 -27.37 -28.33
N HIS A 54 -42.55 -26.21 -28.81
CA HIS A 54 -43.75 -25.46 -28.38
C HIS A 54 -43.68 -24.60 -27.11
N SER A 55 -43.53 -23.29 -27.32
CA SER A 55 -44.23 -22.27 -26.53
C SER A 55 -44.08 -20.92 -27.23
N GLY A 56 -45.16 -20.47 -27.89
CA GLY A 56 -45.21 -19.15 -28.51
C GLY A 56 -45.11 -18.05 -27.45
N ASN A 57 -44.00 -17.33 -27.49
CA ASN A 57 -43.91 -15.92 -27.15
C ASN A 57 -42.99 -15.31 -28.20
N ASP A 58 -43.47 -14.32 -28.94
CA ASP A 58 -42.68 -13.49 -29.84
C ASP A 58 -41.68 -12.70 -29.00
N ILE A 59 -40.58 -13.34 -28.63
CA ILE A 59 -39.36 -12.65 -28.27
C ILE A 59 -38.74 -12.33 -29.62
N GLU A 60 -39.13 -11.17 -30.14
CA GLU A 60 -38.42 -10.47 -31.19
C GLU A 60 -36.92 -10.69 -31.02
N ASP A 61 -36.32 -11.15 -32.13
CA ASP A 61 -34.91 -11.34 -32.41
C ASP A 61 -34.04 -10.32 -31.67
N LEU A 62 -33.77 -10.57 -30.39
CA LEU A 62 -32.61 -9.99 -29.75
C LEU A 62 -31.49 -10.88 -30.21
N GLY A 63 -31.08 -10.62 -31.47
CA GLY A 63 -29.85 -11.09 -32.02
C GLY A 63 -28.84 -11.02 -30.89
N PHE A 64 -28.27 -12.18 -30.56
CA PHE A 64 -27.07 -12.18 -29.74
C PHE A 64 -26.06 -11.45 -30.61
N GLU A 65 -26.04 -10.13 -30.45
CA GLU A 65 -25.07 -9.23 -31.02
C GLU A 65 -23.76 -9.87 -30.59
N VAL A 66 -23.07 -10.40 -31.60
CA VAL A 66 -21.82 -11.12 -31.45
C VAL A 66 -20.97 -10.20 -30.59
N LEU A 67 -20.80 -10.55 -29.31
CA LEU A 67 -19.83 -9.89 -28.46
C LEU A 67 -18.48 -10.27 -29.09
N ASP A 68 -18.05 -9.43 -30.02
CA ASP A 68 -16.90 -9.55 -30.92
C ASP A 68 -15.55 -9.60 -30.17
N GLY A 69 -15.60 -9.85 -28.87
CA GLY A 69 -14.48 -9.78 -27.93
C GLY A 69 -14.46 -10.85 -26.84
N LEU A 70 -15.40 -11.81 -26.80
CA LEU A 70 -15.41 -12.88 -25.79
C LEU A 70 -15.16 -14.25 -26.43
N TRP A 71 -13.90 -14.49 -26.79
CA TRP A 71 -13.44 -15.81 -27.23
C TRP A 71 -13.06 -16.62 -26.00
N LEU A 72 -13.86 -17.63 -25.66
CA LEU A 72 -13.41 -18.67 -24.74
C LEU A 72 -12.26 -19.42 -25.44
N SER A 73 -11.10 -19.50 -24.78
CA SER A 73 -9.99 -20.31 -25.28
C SER A 73 -10.49 -21.75 -25.47
N GLU A 74 -10.00 -22.46 -26.49
CA GLU A 74 -10.42 -23.81 -26.94
C GLU A 74 -10.21 -24.94 -25.90
N SER A 75 -10.03 -24.57 -24.63
CA SER A 75 -10.00 -25.43 -23.47
C SER A 75 -11.42 -25.73 -23.02
N ASN A 76 -11.85 -26.98 -23.21
CA ASN A 76 -13.21 -27.46 -22.93
C ASN A 76 -13.49 -27.67 -21.41
N VAL A 77 -13.20 -26.67 -20.58
CA VAL A 77 -13.41 -26.69 -19.12
C VAL A 77 -14.78 -26.11 -18.82
N ALA A 78 -15.64 -26.88 -18.14
CA ALA A 78 -16.94 -26.37 -17.71
C ALA A 78 -16.73 -25.23 -16.70
N PHE A 79 -17.47 -24.13 -16.84
CA PHE A 79 -17.34 -22.96 -15.93
C PHE A 79 -17.46 -23.32 -14.44
N LYS A 80 -18.20 -24.40 -14.14
CA LYS A 80 -18.34 -24.98 -12.79
C LYS A 80 -17.01 -25.41 -12.14
N GLU A 81 -15.96 -25.64 -12.94
CA GLU A 81 -14.64 -26.06 -12.48
C GLU A 81 -13.72 -24.88 -12.15
N VAL A 82 -14.11 -23.65 -12.50
CA VAL A 82 -13.40 -22.42 -12.14
C VAL A 82 -13.72 -22.05 -10.69
N LYS A 83 -12.75 -22.23 -9.79
CA LYS A 83 -12.93 -22.02 -8.34
C LYS A 83 -12.42 -20.67 -7.83
N SER A 84 -11.50 -20.05 -8.55
CA SER A 84 -10.95 -18.73 -8.22
C SER A 84 -10.47 -18.00 -9.48
N VAL A 85 -10.09 -16.74 -9.32
CA VAL A 85 -9.48 -15.92 -10.36
C VAL A 85 -8.09 -16.41 -10.80
N GLU A 86 -7.46 -17.29 -10.02
CA GLU A 86 -6.21 -17.94 -10.42
C GLU A 86 -6.45 -19.15 -11.35
N ASN A 87 -7.69 -19.67 -11.45
CA ASN A 87 -8.02 -20.87 -12.23
C ASN A 87 -8.26 -20.61 -13.72
N PHE A 88 -8.20 -19.36 -14.17
CA PHE A 88 -8.38 -19.01 -15.58
C PHE A 88 -7.40 -17.92 -16.00
N ASN A 89 -7.17 -17.80 -17.31
CA ASN A 89 -6.36 -16.76 -17.90
C ASN A 89 -7.24 -15.84 -18.74
N VAL A 90 -7.15 -14.53 -18.52
CA VAL A 90 -7.78 -13.54 -19.41
C VAL A 90 -6.79 -13.17 -20.49
N LEU A 91 -7.22 -13.29 -21.74
CA LEU A 91 -6.43 -12.98 -22.92
C LEU A 91 -7.02 -11.73 -23.59
N VAL A 92 -6.21 -10.71 -23.83
CA VAL A 92 -6.57 -9.57 -24.69
C VAL A 92 -5.61 -9.57 -25.87
N ASN A 93 -6.15 -9.68 -27.08
CA ASN A 93 -5.35 -9.82 -28.31
C ASN A 93 -4.33 -10.98 -28.23
N GLY A 94 -4.68 -12.07 -27.54
CA GLY A 94 -3.81 -13.24 -27.35
C GLY A 94 -2.74 -13.08 -26.24
N LEU A 95 -2.69 -11.95 -25.53
CA LEU A 95 -1.77 -11.72 -24.41
C LEU A 95 -2.46 -12.01 -23.07
N ASN A 96 -1.86 -12.85 -22.22
CA ASN A 96 -2.37 -13.12 -20.88
C ASN A 96 -2.14 -11.93 -19.95
N ILE A 97 -3.21 -11.22 -19.60
CA ILE A 97 -3.14 -10.01 -18.77
C ILE A 97 -3.15 -10.31 -17.26
N ASN A 98 -3.47 -11.54 -16.84
CA ASN A 98 -3.55 -11.90 -15.41
C ASN A 98 -2.19 -11.77 -14.70
N SER A 99 -1.10 -12.06 -15.41
CA SER A 99 0.27 -11.90 -14.92
C SER A 99 0.57 -10.43 -14.59
N GLU A 100 0.16 -9.49 -15.43
CA GLU A 100 0.37 -8.06 -15.21
C GLU A 100 -0.44 -7.53 -14.02
N PHE A 101 -1.71 -7.93 -13.89
CA PHE A 101 -2.51 -7.57 -12.73
C PHE A 101 -1.94 -8.12 -11.43
N SER A 102 -1.49 -9.38 -11.42
CA SER A 102 -0.97 -10.03 -10.21
C SER A 102 0.26 -9.30 -9.63
N LYS A 103 1.19 -8.84 -10.49
CA LYS A 103 2.38 -8.07 -10.07
C LYS A 103 2.00 -6.72 -9.47
N HIS A 104 1.10 -6.00 -10.13
CA HIS A 104 0.68 -4.66 -9.68
C HIS A 104 -0.06 -4.74 -8.34
N LEU A 105 -0.98 -5.70 -8.20
CA LEU A 105 -1.72 -5.92 -6.96
C LEU A 105 -0.82 -6.39 -5.81
N LEU A 106 0.15 -7.28 -6.08
CA LEU A 106 1.12 -7.72 -5.07
C LEU A 106 1.97 -6.55 -4.58
N THR A 107 2.47 -5.73 -5.49
CA THR A 107 3.30 -4.55 -5.16
C THR A 107 2.49 -3.55 -4.34
N LYS A 108 1.25 -3.27 -4.74
CA LYS A 108 0.36 -2.37 -4.00
C LYS A 108 0.00 -2.92 -2.62
N SER A 109 -0.28 -4.22 -2.51
CA SER A 109 -0.54 -4.88 -1.23
C SER A 109 0.65 -4.81 -0.29
N LYS A 110 1.87 -5.05 -0.81
CA LYS A 110 3.12 -4.92 -0.04
C LYS A 110 3.30 -3.50 0.49
N ARG A 111 3.23 -2.48 -0.38
CA ARG A 111 3.35 -1.08 0.01
C ARG A 111 2.29 -0.64 1.02
N PHE A 112 1.06 -1.11 0.85
CA PHE A 112 -0.02 -0.83 1.80
C PHE A 112 0.29 -1.39 3.19
N LYS A 113 0.80 -2.63 3.28
CA LYS A 113 1.19 -3.24 4.56
C LYS A 113 2.36 -2.51 5.20
N GLU A 114 3.36 -2.12 4.41
CA GLU A 114 4.52 -1.34 4.87
C GLU A 114 4.08 0.02 5.42
N ALA A 115 3.30 0.78 4.66
CA ALA A 115 2.80 2.09 5.10
C ALA A 115 1.91 1.99 6.35
N ARG A 116 1.12 0.91 6.48
CA ARG A 116 0.31 0.67 7.66
C ARG A 116 1.17 0.38 8.89
N LEU A 117 2.22 -0.44 8.75
CA LEU A 117 3.16 -0.72 9.83
C LEU A 117 3.90 0.55 10.27
N GLU A 118 4.38 1.34 9.31
CA GLU A 118 5.05 2.62 9.58
C GLU A 118 4.13 3.60 10.32
N LYS A 119 2.85 3.68 9.91
CA LYS A 119 1.83 4.46 10.62
C LYS A 119 1.64 3.98 12.06
N GLU A 120 1.47 2.66 12.26
CA GLU A 120 1.29 2.08 13.60
C GLU A 120 2.49 2.38 14.51
N GLN A 121 3.72 2.32 13.97
CA GLN A 121 4.94 2.71 14.68
C GLN A 121 4.94 4.20 15.03
N ALA A 122 4.64 5.10 14.09
CA ALA A 122 4.59 6.53 14.34
C ALA A 122 3.53 6.89 15.41
N GLU A 123 2.38 6.22 15.41
CA GLU A 123 1.34 6.38 16.43
C GLU A 123 1.79 5.92 17.82
N GLU A 124 2.63 4.88 17.92
CA GLU A 124 3.25 4.46 19.19
C GLU A 124 4.28 5.47 19.69
N GLU A 125 5.14 5.97 18.80
CA GLU A 125 6.13 6.99 19.15
C GLU A 125 5.46 8.28 19.63
N MET A 126 4.37 8.70 18.98
CA MET A 126 3.55 9.84 19.41
C MET A 126 3.00 9.64 20.82
N ARG A 127 2.38 8.48 21.10
CA ARG A 127 1.84 8.17 22.45
C ARG A 127 2.93 8.15 23.52
N SER A 128 4.10 7.62 23.20
CA SER A 128 5.28 7.63 24.08
C SER A 128 5.76 9.05 24.39
N LEU A 129 5.80 9.93 23.38
CA LEU A 129 6.17 11.34 23.57
C LEU A 129 5.13 12.09 24.39
N GLU A 130 3.84 11.88 24.15
CA GLU A 130 2.76 12.47 24.93
C GLU A 130 2.84 12.07 26.41
N ALA A 131 3.11 10.79 26.70
CA ALA A 131 3.31 10.31 28.06
C ALA A 131 4.51 10.96 28.74
N LYS A 132 5.64 11.10 28.03
CA LYS A 132 6.83 11.80 28.57
C LYS A 132 6.55 13.29 28.83
N LEU A 133 5.82 13.94 27.95
CA LEU A 133 5.43 15.33 28.10
C LEU A 133 4.54 15.54 29.33
N LEU A 134 3.63 14.60 29.60
CA LEU A 134 2.82 14.61 30.81
C LEU A 134 3.68 14.53 32.07
N VAL A 135 4.65 13.61 32.13
CA VAL A 135 5.59 13.48 33.27
C VAL A 135 6.36 14.77 33.52
N VAL A 136 6.88 15.41 32.46
CA VAL A 136 7.62 16.67 32.59
C VAL A 136 6.70 17.78 33.11
N LYS A 137 5.46 17.84 32.61
CA LYS A 137 4.47 18.82 33.06
C LYS A 137 4.14 18.65 34.54
N ASP A 138 3.98 17.43 35.01
CA ASP A 138 3.73 17.15 36.43
C ASP A 138 4.93 17.53 37.30
N ALA A 139 6.16 17.27 36.85
CA ALA A 139 7.37 17.69 37.54
C ALA A 139 7.47 19.22 37.67
N ILE A 140 7.11 19.97 36.62
CA ILE A 140 7.05 21.44 36.67
C ILE A 140 6.06 21.90 37.74
N ASN A 141 4.83 21.38 37.73
CA ASN A 141 3.81 21.78 38.71
C ASN A 141 4.24 21.48 40.16
N MET A 142 4.95 20.37 40.37
CA MET A 142 5.49 20.00 41.68
C MET A 142 6.56 21.00 42.14
N LEU A 143 7.50 21.35 41.25
CA LEU A 143 8.54 22.32 41.54
C LEU A 143 7.97 23.72 41.79
N ASP A 144 6.97 24.14 41.02
CA ASP A 144 6.28 25.42 41.24
C ASP A 144 5.66 25.46 42.64
N SER A 145 5.01 24.37 43.07
CA SER A 145 4.44 24.27 44.42
C SER A 145 5.49 24.33 45.53
N GLU A 146 6.65 23.71 45.31
CA GLU A 146 7.77 23.73 46.25
C GLU A 146 8.40 25.13 46.36
N ILE A 147 8.58 25.82 45.21
CA ILE A 147 9.06 27.20 45.16
C ILE A 147 8.13 28.13 45.95
N GLU A 148 6.82 28.04 45.74
CA GLU A 148 5.84 28.84 46.48
C GLU A 148 5.87 28.54 47.99
N SER A 149 5.98 27.27 48.37
CA SER A 149 6.12 26.89 49.78
C SER A 149 7.40 27.46 50.41
N LEU A 150 8.51 27.45 49.69
CA LEU A 150 9.78 28.00 50.18
C LEU A 150 9.69 29.52 50.31
N ASN A 151 9.09 30.21 49.34
CA ASN A 151 8.88 31.67 49.37
C ASN A 151 8.07 32.10 50.60
N THR A 152 6.93 31.46 50.86
CA THR A 152 6.11 31.78 52.05
C THR A 152 6.86 31.55 53.36
N SER A 153 7.70 30.51 53.43
CA SER A 153 8.53 30.25 54.61
C SER A 153 9.61 31.33 54.80
N LEU A 154 10.20 31.82 53.71
CA LEU A 154 11.20 32.88 53.72
C LEU A 154 10.59 34.21 54.18
N GLU A 155 9.41 34.56 53.67
CA GLU A 155 8.68 35.76 54.10
C GLU A 155 8.37 35.75 55.61
N LYS A 156 7.97 34.59 56.13
CA LYS A 156 7.72 34.41 57.57
C LYS A 156 8.99 34.58 58.39
N LEU A 157 10.12 34.04 57.92
CA LEU A 157 11.41 34.19 58.58
C LEU A 157 11.87 35.65 58.62
N GLU A 158 11.74 36.36 57.49
CA GLU A 158 12.03 37.79 57.41
C GLU A 158 11.18 38.59 58.40
N HIS A 159 9.88 38.31 58.49
CA HIS A 159 9.01 38.95 59.48
C HIS A 159 9.52 38.75 60.92
N MET A 160 9.92 37.53 61.28
CA MET A 160 10.46 37.24 62.62
C MET A 160 11.76 38.03 62.90
N PHE A 161 12.67 38.13 61.92
CA PHE A 161 13.88 38.93 62.08
C PHE A 161 13.57 40.41 62.30
N GLN A 162 12.61 40.96 61.55
CA GLN A 162 12.18 42.36 61.70
C GLN A 162 11.57 42.64 63.08
N GLU A 163 10.83 41.70 63.68
CA GLU A 163 10.30 41.84 65.04
C GLU A 163 11.41 41.85 66.10
N VAL A 164 12.34 40.90 66.02
CA VAL A 164 13.48 40.82 66.95
C VAL A 164 14.36 42.07 66.84
N ALA A 165 14.64 42.55 65.63
CA ALA A 165 15.46 43.74 65.40
C ALA A 165 14.85 45.03 65.98
N LYS A 166 13.52 45.09 66.14
CA LYS A 166 12.79 46.26 66.68
C LYS A 166 12.56 46.19 68.19
N ALA A 167 12.95 45.12 68.86
CA ALA A 167 12.76 44.97 70.30
C ALA A 167 13.65 45.95 71.11
N PRO A 168 13.15 46.54 72.21
CA PRO A 168 13.97 47.31 73.12
C PRO A 168 14.91 46.36 73.87
N TRP A 169 16.21 46.53 73.63
CA TRP A 169 17.31 45.80 74.25
C TRP A 169 17.53 46.20 75.71
#